data_AF-A0A452YD09-F1
#
_entry.id   AF-A0A452YD09-F1
#
_cell.length_a   1.000
_cell.length_b   1.000
_cell.length_c   1.000
_cell.angle_alpha   90.00
_cell.angle_beta   90.00
_cell.angle_gamma   90.00
#
_symmetry.space_group_name_H-M   'P 1'
#
loop_
_entity.id
_entity.type
_entity.pdbx_description
1 polymer ?
#
loop_
_entity_poly.entity_id
_entity_poly.type
_entity_poly.pdbx_seq_one_letter_code
_entity_poly.pdbx_strand_id
1 'polypeptide(L)'
;MDSSSRISRIRSRELERLRGPPWLKTVQRVLLNCTYTTLDYAQTGLIAAVFFFKMMEWWYQSAEERMSAPTVYPPPPPPPLPKVAKDGLPLPTDRTLCPLCCQKRNNPSVLSVSGFVFCYSCIFKSVSQHKRCPVTLMPATVEQIRRLFHDL
;
A
#
# COMPACT_ATOMS: atom_id res chain seq x y z
N MET A 1 -27.97 49.06 20.98
CA MET A 1 -26.83 49.82 20.44
C MET A 1 -25.87 48.82 19.82
N ASP A 2 -25.92 48.68 18.50
CA ASP A 2 -25.20 47.65 17.76
C ASP A 2 -23.69 47.73 17.95
N SER A 3 -23.02 46.60 18.18
CA SER A 3 -21.57 46.51 18.34
C SER A 3 -20.81 47.18 17.18
N SER A 4 -21.34 47.02 15.96
CA SER A 4 -20.84 47.69 14.75
C SER A 4 -20.83 49.21 14.86
N SER A 5 -21.89 49.81 15.42
CA SER A 5 -21.99 51.26 15.64
C SER A 5 -21.02 51.79 16.70
N ARG A 6 -20.64 50.96 17.67
CA ARG A 6 -19.62 51.31 18.69
C ARG A 6 -18.22 51.27 18.08
N ILE A 7 -17.93 50.24 17.28
CA ILE A 7 -16.64 50.06 16.59
C ILE A 7 -16.39 51.18 15.57
N SER A 8 -17.40 51.58 14.80
CA SER A 8 -17.28 52.67 13.82
C SER A 8 -16.97 54.01 14.49
N ARG A 9 -17.60 54.30 15.65
CA ARG A 9 -17.33 55.51 16.45
C ARG A 9 -15.92 55.53 17.06
N ILE A 10 -15.37 54.38 17.41
CA ILE A 10 -13.99 54.28 17.93
C ILE A 10 -13.00 54.54 16.79
N ARG A 11 -13.20 53.89 15.64
CA ARG A 11 -12.37 54.08 14.43
C ARG A 11 -12.38 55.54 13.95
N SER A 12 -13.53 56.20 13.95
CA SER A 12 -13.62 57.61 13.55
C SER A 12 -12.85 58.54 14.50
N ARG A 13 -12.90 58.29 15.82
CA ARG A 13 -12.12 59.06 16.81
C ARG A 13 -10.62 58.86 16.65
N GLU A 14 -10.16 57.66 16.31
CA GLU A 14 -8.73 57.41 16.06
C GLU A 14 -8.24 58.11 14.79
N LEU A 15 -9.05 58.11 13.73
CA LEU A 15 -8.76 58.81 12.48
C LEU A 15 -8.68 60.34 12.66
N GLU A 16 -9.43 60.92 13.59
CA GLU A 16 -9.36 62.34 13.94
C GLU A 16 -8.14 62.70 14.81
N ARG A 17 -7.58 61.73 15.56
CA ARG A 17 -6.40 61.94 16.41
C ARG A 17 -5.07 61.92 15.65
N LEU A 18 -5.07 61.63 14.35
CA LEU A 18 -3.87 61.63 13.51
C LEU A 18 -3.25 63.05 13.43
N ARG A 19 -2.01 63.20 13.91
CA ARG A 19 -1.23 64.46 13.86
C ARG A 19 -0.05 64.31 12.89
N GLY A 20 0.21 65.33 12.08
CA GLY A 20 1.32 65.35 11.11
C GLY A 20 1.04 66.17 9.84
N PRO A 21 2.02 66.28 8.92
CA PRO A 21 1.84 66.90 7.61
C PRO A 21 0.81 66.11 6.75
N PRO A 22 0.20 66.75 5.74
CA PRO A 22 -0.95 66.20 5.02
C PRO A 22 -0.69 64.85 4.35
N TRP A 23 0.53 64.60 3.87
CA TRP A 23 0.90 63.32 3.26
C TRP A 23 1.01 62.18 4.30
N LEU A 24 1.59 62.43 5.48
CA LEU A 24 1.71 61.44 6.56
C LEU A 24 0.34 61.03 7.12
N LYS A 25 -0.60 61.99 7.22
CA LYS A 25 -1.98 61.69 7.65
C LYS A 25 -2.70 60.77 6.67
N THR A 26 -2.53 60.99 5.36
CA THR A 26 -3.11 60.15 4.33
C THR A 26 -2.54 58.74 4.40
N VAL A 27 -1.23 58.59 4.55
CA VAL A 27 -0.57 57.28 4.70
C VAL A 27 -1.06 56.56 5.96
N GLN A 28 -1.06 57.21 7.13
CA GLN A 28 -1.53 56.61 8.38
C GLN A 28 -3.00 56.19 8.32
N ARG A 29 -3.85 57.00 7.68
CA ARG A 29 -5.27 56.69 7.47
C ARG A 29 -5.45 55.45 6.59
N VAL A 30 -4.71 55.36 5.49
CA VAL A 30 -4.76 54.19 4.60
C VAL A 30 -4.28 52.93 5.33
N LEU A 31 -3.19 53.04 6.08
CA LEU A 31 -2.60 51.92 6.81
C LEU A 31 -3.53 51.40 7.92
N LEU A 32 -4.13 52.30 8.70
CA LEU A 32 -5.10 51.95 9.73
C LEU A 32 -6.36 51.32 9.14
N ASN A 33 -6.89 51.89 8.05
CA ASN A 33 -8.04 51.31 7.35
C ASN A 33 -7.71 49.90 6.83
N CYS A 34 -6.54 49.71 6.21
CA CYS A 34 -6.08 48.39 5.79
C CYS A 34 -6.05 47.41 6.98
N THR A 35 -5.41 47.77 8.10
CA THR A 35 -5.35 46.88 9.27
C THR A 35 -6.72 46.57 9.87
N TYR A 36 -7.64 47.53 9.88
CA TYR A 36 -8.99 47.28 10.37
C TYR A 36 -9.78 46.39 9.42
N THR A 37 -9.64 46.59 8.10
CA THR A 37 -10.28 45.72 7.11
C THR A 37 -9.71 44.30 7.17
N THR A 38 -8.40 44.12 7.33
CA THR A 38 -7.83 42.78 7.45
C THR A 38 -8.29 42.07 8.72
N LEU A 39 -8.39 42.78 9.86
CA LEU A 39 -8.91 42.22 11.10
C LEU A 39 -10.39 41.84 10.98
N ASP A 40 -11.21 42.66 10.31
CA ASP A 40 -12.64 42.36 10.12
C ASP A 40 -12.86 41.13 9.22
N TYR A 41 -12.04 40.96 8.17
CA TYR A 41 -12.15 39.84 7.23
C TYR A 41 -11.29 38.62 7.60
N ALA A 42 -10.47 38.68 8.65
CA ALA A 42 -9.59 37.60 9.06
C ALA A 42 -10.37 36.31 9.38
N GLN A 43 -11.47 36.43 10.13
CA GLN A 43 -12.29 35.27 10.49
C GLN A 43 -12.92 34.62 9.26
N THR A 44 -13.48 35.42 8.34
CA THR A 44 -14.06 34.90 7.09
C THR A 44 -13.00 34.29 6.17
N GLY A 45 -11.82 34.91 6.11
CA GLY A 45 -10.69 34.40 5.32
C GLY A 45 -10.18 33.06 5.85
N LEU A 46 -10.07 32.90 7.17
CA LEU A 46 -9.70 31.64 7.81
C LEU A 46 -10.71 30.53 7.53
N ILE A 47 -12.01 30.82 7.62
CA ILE A 47 -13.07 29.85 7.32
C ILE A 47 -12.98 29.40 5.85
N ALA A 48 -12.82 30.35 4.93
CA ALA A 48 -12.67 30.05 3.51
C ALA A 48 -11.39 29.24 3.22
N ALA A 49 -10.28 29.56 3.89
CA ALA A 49 -9.01 28.84 3.75
C ALA A 49 -9.13 27.38 4.23
N VAL A 50 -9.78 27.13 5.37
CA VAL A 50 -10.03 25.77 5.87
C VAL A 50 -10.92 24.98 4.92
N PHE A 51 -11.98 25.59 4.40
CA PHE A 51 -12.86 24.96 3.41
C PHE A 51 -12.08 24.56 2.14
N PHE A 52 -11.30 25.48 1.59
CA PHE A 52 -10.50 25.21 0.39
C PHE A 52 -9.43 24.16 0.64
N PHE A 53 -8.74 24.21 1.79
CA PHE A 53 -7.75 23.21 2.18
C PHE A 53 -8.38 21.81 2.26
N LYS A 54 -9.56 21.69 2.89
CA LYS A 54 -10.30 20.42 2.97
C LYS A 54 -10.77 19.90 1.62
N MET A 55 -11.22 20.80 0.73
CA MET A 55 -11.59 20.44 -0.64
C MET A 55 -10.38 19.92 -1.43
N MET A 56 -9.21 20.56 -1.25
CA MET A 56 -7.97 20.15 -1.89
C MET A 56 -7.48 18.80 -1.34
N GLU A 57 -7.53 18.60 -0.02
CA GLU A 57 -7.22 17.32 0.65
C GLU A 57 -8.08 16.18 0.07
N TRP A 58 -9.40 16.39 -0.07
CA TRP A 58 -10.30 15.43 -0.68
C TRP A 58 -9.95 15.11 -2.14
N TRP A 59 -9.60 16.14 -2.93
CA TRP A 59 -9.20 15.96 -4.33
C TRP A 59 -7.91 15.13 -4.46
N TYR A 60 -6.92 15.38 -3.61
CA TYR A 60 -5.65 14.63 -3.61
C TYR A 60 -5.83 13.19 -3.11
N GLN A 61 -6.60 12.94 -2.04
CA GLN A 61 -6.92 11.58 -1.58
C GLN A 61 -7.64 10.76 -2.66
N SER A 62 -8.61 11.38 -3.34
CA SER A 62 -9.36 10.77 -4.45
C SER A 62 -8.48 10.43 -5.66
N ALA A 63 -7.39 11.17 -5.88
CA ALA A 63 -6.43 10.90 -6.94
C ALA A 63 -5.48 9.75 -6.56
N GLU A 64 -5.01 9.72 -5.31
CA GLU A 64 -4.19 8.64 -4.77
C GLU A 64 -4.94 7.30 -4.80
N GLU A 65 -6.20 7.25 -4.37
CA GLU A 65 -7.03 6.04 -4.45
C GLU A 65 -7.18 5.51 -5.88
N ARG A 66 -7.30 6.40 -6.89
CA ARG A 66 -7.40 5.99 -8.30
C ARG A 66 -6.09 5.51 -8.90
N MET A 67 -4.96 6.01 -8.40
CA MET A 67 -3.63 5.55 -8.83
C MET A 67 -3.21 4.26 -8.11
N SER A 68 -3.64 4.09 -6.85
CA SER A 68 -3.39 2.90 -6.04
C SER A 68 -4.43 1.80 -6.24
N ALA A 69 -5.54 2.08 -6.92
CA ALA A 69 -6.50 1.06 -7.34
C ALA A 69 -5.73 0.00 -8.13
N PRO A 70 -5.63 -1.24 -7.61
CA PRO A 70 -4.93 -2.30 -8.31
C PRO A 70 -5.59 -2.43 -9.67
N THR A 71 -4.79 -2.28 -10.72
CA THR A 71 -5.21 -2.71 -12.05
C THR A 71 -5.56 -4.18 -11.90
N VAL A 72 -6.87 -4.49 -11.90
CA VAL A 72 -7.38 -5.85 -11.77
C VAL A 72 -7.08 -6.52 -13.10
N TYR A 73 -5.84 -6.95 -13.26
CA TYR A 73 -5.47 -7.83 -14.35
C TYR A 73 -6.21 -9.14 -14.14
N PRO A 74 -6.73 -9.78 -15.21
CA PRO A 74 -7.15 -11.16 -15.10
C PRO A 74 -5.96 -11.95 -14.53
N PRO A 75 -6.20 -12.85 -13.56
CA PRO A 75 -5.12 -13.66 -13.02
C PRO A 75 -4.41 -14.35 -14.19
N PRO A 76 -3.07 -14.31 -14.24
CA PRO A 76 -2.34 -14.94 -15.33
C PRO A 76 -2.74 -16.42 -15.41
N PRO A 77 -2.74 -17.03 -16.61
CA PRO A 77 -3.05 -18.45 -16.74
C PRO A 77 -2.12 -19.27 -15.83
N PRO A 78 -2.63 -20.34 -15.20
CA PRO A 78 -1.84 -21.14 -14.28
C PRO A 78 -0.59 -21.69 -14.97
N PRO A 79 0.55 -21.80 -14.26
CA PRO A 79 1.77 -22.32 -14.84
C PRO A 79 1.57 -23.75 -15.35
N PRO A 80 2.23 -24.14 -16.45
CA PRO A 80 2.13 -25.49 -16.99
C PRO A 80 2.61 -26.51 -15.95
N LEU A 81 1.92 -27.65 -15.88
CA LEU A 81 2.28 -28.73 -14.96
C LEU A 81 3.70 -29.26 -15.28
N PRO A 82 4.51 -29.57 -14.24
CA PRO A 82 5.84 -30.13 -14.43
C PRO A 82 5.74 -31.48 -15.13
N LYS A 83 6.48 -31.62 -16.25
CA LYS A 83 6.51 -32.84 -17.06
C LYS A 83 7.43 -33.88 -16.42
N VAL A 84 6.98 -35.14 -16.41
CA VAL A 84 7.82 -36.28 -16.03
C VAL A 84 8.89 -36.48 -17.11
N ALA A 85 10.14 -36.71 -16.70
CA ALA A 85 11.21 -37.00 -17.65
C ALA A 85 10.99 -38.37 -18.29
N LYS A 86 11.41 -38.56 -19.55
CA LYS A 86 11.27 -39.84 -20.27
C LYS A 86 11.93 -41.00 -19.51
N ASP A 87 13.08 -40.74 -18.89
CA ASP A 87 13.85 -41.69 -18.08
C ASP A 87 13.64 -41.48 -16.56
N GLY A 88 12.62 -40.70 -16.19
CA GLY A 88 12.24 -40.45 -14.82
C GLY A 88 11.44 -41.61 -14.23
N LEU A 89 11.35 -41.64 -12.90
CA LEU A 89 10.52 -42.59 -12.20
C LEU A 89 9.04 -42.41 -12.60
N PRO A 90 8.33 -43.47 -13.01
CA PRO A 90 6.92 -43.38 -13.36
C PRO A 90 6.08 -43.03 -12.12
N LEU A 91 5.02 -42.26 -12.34
CA LEU A 91 4.10 -41.90 -11.27
C LEU A 91 3.09 -43.04 -11.04
N PRO A 92 2.79 -43.39 -9.77
CA PRO A 92 1.69 -44.30 -9.46
C PRO A 92 0.35 -43.76 -9.96
N THR A 93 -0.58 -44.66 -10.33
CA THR A 93 -1.96 -44.29 -10.68
C THR A 93 -2.65 -43.55 -9.54
N ASP A 94 -2.41 -44.01 -8.30
CA ASP A 94 -2.94 -43.37 -7.09
C ASP A 94 -2.06 -42.21 -6.63
N ARG A 95 -2.59 -41.00 -6.70
CA ARG A 95 -1.89 -39.76 -6.32
C ARG A 95 -1.58 -39.64 -4.83
N THR A 96 -2.12 -40.51 -3.99
CA THR A 96 -1.87 -40.57 -2.54
C THR A 96 -0.63 -41.39 -2.18
N LEU A 97 -0.11 -42.18 -3.13
CA LEU A 97 1.07 -43.01 -2.96
C LEU A 97 2.35 -42.21 -3.22
N CYS A 98 3.41 -42.61 -2.53
CA CYS A 98 4.75 -42.13 -2.78
C CYS A 98 5.34 -42.83 -4.02
N PRO A 99 5.86 -42.11 -5.03
CA PRO A 99 6.47 -42.74 -6.20
C PRO A 99 7.66 -43.64 -5.88
N LEU A 100 8.40 -43.36 -4.79
CA LEU A 100 9.63 -44.09 -4.43
C LEU A 100 9.37 -45.40 -3.69
N CYS A 101 8.40 -45.44 -2.78
CA CYS A 101 8.11 -46.64 -1.97
C CYS A 101 6.77 -47.30 -2.30
N CYS A 102 5.96 -46.70 -3.19
CA CYS A 102 4.63 -47.16 -3.58
C CYS A 102 3.65 -47.37 -2.42
N GLN A 103 3.92 -46.79 -1.25
CA GLN A 103 3.06 -46.82 -0.07
C GLN A 103 2.38 -45.47 0.14
N LYS A 104 1.32 -45.45 0.97
CA LYS A 104 0.67 -44.21 1.41
C LYS A 104 1.71 -43.27 2.01
N ARG A 105 1.69 -42.00 1.58
CA ARG A 105 2.71 -41.02 1.99
C ARG A 105 2.72 -40.82 3.50
N ASN A 106 3.83 -41.17 4.13
CA ASN A 106 4.12 -40.85 5.52
C ASN A 106 5.03 -39.61 5.56
N ASN A 107 4.65 -38.59 6.34
CA ASN A 107 5.30 -37.27 6.37
C ASN A 107 5.49 -36.70 4.95
N PRO A 108 4.38 -36.35 4.26
CA PRO A 108 4.42 -35.88 2.88
C PRO A 108 5.34 -34.67 2.77
N SER A 109 6.24 -34.70 1.80
CA SER A 109 7.21 -33.64 1.54
C SER A 109 7.29 -33.36 0.06
N VAL A 110 7.22 -32.08 -0.31
CA VAL A 110 7.36 -31.62 -1.68
C VAL A 110 8.82 -31.31 -1.98
N LEU A 111 9.25 -31.63 -3.20
CA LEU A 111 10.52 -31.17 -3.74
C LEU A 111 10.30 -29.89 -4.54
N SER A 112 10.72 -28.74 -4.01
CA SER A 112 10.40 -27.40 -4.55
C SER A 112 10.79 -27.19 -6.01
N VAL A 113 11.86 -27.84 -6.49
CA VAL A 113 12.29 -27.72 -7.90
C VAL A 113 11.34 -28.39 -8.90
N SER A 114 10.57 -29.39 -8.47
CA SER A 114 9.75 -30.21 -9.38
C SER A 114 8.27 -30.25 -9.02
N GLY A 115 7.90 -29.82 -7.81
CA GLY A 115 6.51 -29.84 -7.33
C GLY A 115 5.98 -31.24 -6.98
N PHE A 116 6.77 -32.31 -7.13
CA PHE A 116 6.35 -33.66 -6.77
C PHE A 116 6.46 -33.93 -5.27
N VAL A 117 5.53 -34.74 -4.76
CA VAL A 117 5.40 -35.06 -3.33
C VAL A 117 5.77 -36.51 -3.07
N PHE A 118 6.58 -36.72 -2.04
CA PHE A 118 7.11 -38.01 -1.62
C PHE A 118 7.00 -38.15 -0.10
N CYS A 119 7.34 -39.32 0.45
CA CYS A 119 7.64 -39.44 1.87
C CYS A 119 8.96 -38.72 2.18
N TYR A 120 9.04 -38.01 3.31
CA TYR A 120 10.26 -37.30 3.71
C TYR A 120 11.51 -38.19 3.71
N SER A 121 11.44 -39.38 4.31
CA SER A 121 12.55 -40.33 4.38
C SER A 121 13.01 -40.82 3.00
N CYS A 122 12.07 -41.11 2.11
CA CYS A 122 12.37 -41.59 0.76
C CYS A 122 13.09 -40.52 -0.07
N ILE A 123 12.53 -39.30 -0.13
CA ILE A 123 13.10 -38.25 -0.96
C ILE A 123 14.43 -37.73 -0.40
N PHE A 124 14.56 -37.64 0.93
CA PHE A 124 15.82 -37.28 1.57
C PHE A 124 16.95 -38.25 1.19
N LYS A 125 16.70 -39.57 1.24
CA LYS A 125 17.68 -40.58 0.82
C LYS A 125 18.02 -40.45 -0.67
N SER A 126 17.01 -40.33 -1.53
CA SER A 126 17.20 -40.22 -2.99
C SER A 126 18.00 -38.98 -3.39
N VAL A 127 17.64 -37.81 -2.87
CA VAL A 127 18.29 -36.53 -3.19
C VAL A 127 19.68 -36.45 -2.57
N SER A 128 19.87 -36.99 -1.36
CA SER A 128 21.19 -37.02 -0.73
C SER A 128 22.21 -37.81 -1.58
N GLN A 129 21.79 -38.94 -2.15
CA GLN A 129 22.64 -39.81 -2.97
C GLN A 129 22.82 -39.30 -4.41
N HIS A 130 21.74 -38.92 -5.08
CA HIS A 130 21.77 -38.65 -6.53
C HIS A 130 21.73 -37.15 -6.89
N LYS A 131 21.52 -36.25 -5.93
CA LYS A 131 21.45 -34.79 -6.11
C LYS A 131 20.50 -34.34 -7.24
N ARG A 132 19.43 -35.10 -7.47
CA ARG A 132 18.42 -34.86 -8.51
C ARG A 132 17.05 -35.35 -8.09
N CYS A 133 16.01 -34.81 -8.72
CA CYS A 133 14.65 -35.31 -8.58
C CYS A 133 14.50 -36.68 -9.26
N PRO A 134 13.93 -37.71 -8.62
CA PRO A 134 13.75 -39.03 -9.23
C PRO A 134 12.73 -39.02 -10.40
N VAL A 135 11.78 -38.09 -10.41
CA VAL A 135 10.69 -38.05 -11.42
C VAL A 135 11.06 -37.17 -12.63
N THR A 136 11.71 -36.03 -12.41
CA THR A 136 12.03 -35.07 -13.48
C THR A 136 13.52 -35.05 -13.85
N LEU A 137 14.36 -35.73 -13.07
CA LEU A 137 15.83 -35.70 -13.20
C LEU A 137 16.46 -34.29 -13.09
N MET A 138 15.67 -33.28 -12.73
CA MET A 138 16.16 -31.93 -12.47
C MET A 138 17.11 -31.93 -11.26
N PRO A 139 18.20 -31.14 -11.29
CA PRO A 139 19.15 -31.05 -10.18
C PRO A 139 18.42 -30.57 -8.93
N ALA A 140 18.68 -31.23 -7.80
CA ALA A 140 17.98 -30.98 -6.55
C ALA A 140 18.90 -31.15 -5.34
N THR A 141 18.74 -30.26 -4.35
CA THR A 141 19.45 -30.33 -3.07
C THR A 141 18.48 -30.66 -1.93
N VAL A 142 19.04 -31.09 -0.80
CA VAL A 142 18.26 -31.49 0.38
C VAL A 142 17.49 -30.29 0.97
N GLU A 143 18.02 -29.07 0.83
CA GLU A 143 17.40 -27.81 1.27
C GLU A 143 16.09 -27.48 0.53
N GLN A 144 15.91 -28.04 -0.66
CA GLN A 144 14.72 -27.85 -1.49
C GLN A 144 13.59 -28.84 -1.13
N ILE A 145 13.78 -29.66 -0.09
CA ILE A 145 12.75 -30.55 0.44
C ILE A 145 11.94 -29.76 1.48
N ARG A 146 10.65 -29.55 1.22
CA ARG A 146 9.73 -28.87 2.14
C ARG A 146 8.69 -29.87 2.65
N ARG A 147 8.57 -30.01 3.96
CA ARG A 147 7.53 -30.84 4.58
C ARG A 147 6.17 -30.17 4.39
N LEU A 148 5.16 -30.95 4.04
CA LEU A 148 3.77 -30.50 3.91
C LEU A 148 3.04 -30.84 5.21
N PHE A 149 2.52 -29.81 5.87
CA PHE A 149 1.59 -29.96 6.97
C PHE A 149 0.18 -29.76 6.42
N HIS A 150 -0.76 -30.57 6.91
CA HIS A 150 -2.18 -30.40 6.58
C HIS A 150 -2.81 -29.85 7.85
N ASP A 151 -3.42 -28.67 7.75
CA ASP A 151 -4.23 -28.13 8.84
C ASP A 151 -5.47 -29.03 8.96
N LEU A 152 -5.65 -29.60 10.15
CA LEU A 152 -6.82 -30.42 10.51
C LEU A 152 -8.02 -29.50 10.81
#